data_AF-A0A3D4HXH7-F1
#
_entry.id   AF-A0A3D4HXH7-F1
#
_cell.length_a   1.000
_cell.length_b   1.000
_cell.length_c   1.000
_cell.angle_alpha   90.00
_cell.angle_beta   90.00
_cell.angle_gamma   90.00
#
_symmetry.space_group_name_H-M   'P 1'
#
loop_
_entity.id
_entity.type
_entity.pdbx_description
1 polymer ?
#
loop_
_entity_poly.entity_id
_entity_poly.type
_entity_poly.pdbx_seq_one_letter_code
_entity_poly.pdbx_strand_id
1 'polypeptide(L)'
;MLARPHIRPLIIVLVILIAAALVAGWYNYTRGQAQDWEGLAKHLTEQGVVEYGAFWCNHCKKQKEMFGSAFQYITYIESSTPDGKGQTEAAKAANITGYPTWVFPDGSRVVGVMTYEQLAQKSRYQPTTK
;
A
#
# COMPACT_ATOMS: atom_id res chain seq x y z
N MET A 1 -46.69 40.60 -21.16
CA MET A 1 -45.25 40.53 -20.81
C MET A 1 -45.12 40.30 -19.31
N LEU A 2 -45.09 39.04 -18.86
CA LEU A 2 -44.95 38.72 -17.43
C LEU A 2 -43.50 38.36 -17.15
N ALA A 3 -42.79 39.27 -16.49
CA ALA A 3 -41.45 39.05 -15.97
C ALA A 3 -41.49 37.83 -15.02
N ARG A 4 -40.57 36.88 -15.20
CA ARG A 4 -40.30 35.82 -14.22
C ARG A 4 -39.03 36.18 -13.43
N PRO A 5 -39.08 37.17 -12.51
CA PRO A 5 -37.91 37.65 -11.77
C PRO A 5 -37.25 36.57 -10.91
N HIS A 6 -37.96 35.47 -10.63
CA HIS A 6 -37.47 34.36 -9.80
C HIS A 6 -36.75 33.24 -10.57
N ILE A 7 -36.72 33.24 -11.91
CA ILE A 7 -35.97 32.22 -12.67
C ILE A 7 -34.46 32.40 -12.49
N ARG A 8 -33.97 33.65 -12.51
CA ARG A 8 -32.54 33.96 -12.36
C ARG A 8 -31.95 33.48 -11.03
N PRO A 9 -32.55 33.77 -9.86
CA PRO A 9 -32.04 33.23 -8.59
C PRO A 9 -32.18 31.71 -8.51
N LEU A 10 -33.21 31.11 -9.12
CA LEU A 10 -33.38 29.65 -9.15
C LEU A 10 -32.26 28.95 -9.93
N ILE A 11 -31.85 29.50 -11.08
CA ILE A 11 -30.73 28.96 -11.87
C ILE A 11 -29.42 29.07 -11.08
N ILE A 12 -29.18 30.19 -10.39
CA ILE A 12 -27.97 30.38 -9.57
C ILE A 12 -27.93 29.35 -8.44
N VAL A 13 -29.05 29.16 -7.73
CA VAL A 13 -29.15 28.14 -6.67
C VAL A 13 -28.90 26.74 -7.23
N LEU A 14 -29.49 26.40 -8.38
CA LEU A 14 -29.29 25.10 -9.01
C LEU A 14 -27.82 24.86 -9.40
N VAL A 15 -27.14 25.86 -9.97
CA VAL A 15 -25.71 25.77 -10.32
C VAL A 15 -24.85 25.57 -9.08
N ILE A 16 -25.15 26.28 -7.99
CA ILE A 16 -24.44 26.12 -6.70
C ILE A 16 -24.64 24.70 -6.15
N LEU A 17 -25.86 24.17 -6.21
CA LEU A 17 -26.15 22.81 -5.74
C LEU A 17 -25.43 21.74 -6.57
N ILE A 18 -25.40 21.90 -7.90
CA ILE A 18 -24.67 20.97 -8.78
C ILE A 18 -23.17 21.05 -8.50
N ALA A 19 -22.60 22.25 -8.39
CA ALA A 19 -21.19 22.43 -8.07
C ALA A 19 -20.84 21.81 -6.72
N ALA A 20 -21.67 22.00 -5.69
CA ALA A 20 -21.49 21.39 -4.38
C ALA A 20 -21.56 19.86 -4.43
N ALA A 21 -22.49 19.29 -5.21
CA ALA A 21 -22.59 17.85 -5.39
C ALA A 21 -21.36 17.27 -6.12
N LEU A 22 -20.85 17.96 -7.14
CA LEU A 22 -19.63 17.56 -7.86
C LEU A 22 -18.39 17.63 -6.95
N VAL A 23 -18.26 18.68 -6.12
CA VAL A 23 -17.16 18.80 -5.14
C VAL A 23 -17.24 17.71 -4.08
N ALA A 24 -18.44 17.44 -3.55
CA ALA A 24 -18.64 16.35 -2.59
C ALA A 24 -18.36 14.98 -3.22
N GLY A 25 -18.79 14.76 -4.46
CA GLY A 25 -18.49 13.55 -5.22
C GLY A 25 -16.99 13.36 -5.43
N TRP A 26 -16.28 14.41 -5.84
CA TRP A 26 -14.83 14.40 -6.02
C TRP A 26 -14.09 14.17 -4.70
N TYR A 27 -14.49 14.84 -3.61
CA TYR A 27 -13.90 14.67 -2.29
C TYR A 27 -14.08 13.25 -1.73
N ASN A 28 -15.25 12.64 -1.94
CA ASN A 28 -15.48 11.25 -1.53
C ASN A 28 -14.76 10.26 -2.45
N TYR A 29 -14.65 10.53 -3.74
CA TYR A 29 -13.88 9.73 -4.69
C TYR A 29 -12.38 9.71 -4.34
N THR A 30 -11.80 10.87 -4.02
CA THR A 30 -10.40 10.96 -3.60
C THR A 30 -10.16 10.36 -2.21
N ARG A 31 -11.15 10.40 -1.30
CA ARG A 31 -11.09 9.68 -0.02
C ARG A 31 -11.26 8.16 -0.16
N GLY A 32 -12.06 7.68 -1.11
CA GLY A 32 -12.18 6.23 -1.39
C GLY A 32 -10.91 5.64 -1.99
N GLN A 33 -10.06 6.50 -2.57
CA GLN A 33 -8.68 6.20 -2.97
C GLN A 33 -7.67 6.32 -1.80
N ALA A 34 -8.13 6.53 -0.55
CA ALA A 34 -7.25 6.45 0.61
C ALA A 34 -6.59 5.07 0.61
N GLN A 35 -5.27 5.10 0.45
CA GLN A 35 -4.50 3.94 0.07
C GLN A 35 -4.59 2.84 1.14
N ASP A 36 -5.15 1.68 0.77
CA ASP A 36 -5.34 0.54 1.68
C ASP A 36 -4.04 -0.27 1.83
N TRP A 37 -3.06 0.32 2.54
CA TRP A 37 -1.77 -0.32 2.82
C TRP A 37 -1.86 -1.49 3.77
N GLU A 38 -2.85 -1.47 4.65
CA GLU A 38 -3.20 -2.62 5.49
C GLU A 38 -3.71 -3.79 4.62
N GLY A 39 -4.64 -3.53 3.71
CA GLY A 39 -5.14 -4.52 2.77
C GLY A 39 -4.04 -5.06 1.87
N LEU A 40 -3.14 -4.21 1.37
CA LEU A 40 -1.96 -4.66 0.62
C LEU A 40 -1.06 -5.56 1.48
N ALA A 41 -0.76 -5.17 2.71
CA ALA A 41 0.10 -5.95 3.62
C ALA A 41 -0.49 -7.35 3.91
N LYS A 42 -1.80 -7.41 4.18
CA LYS A 42 -2.52 -8.68 4.37
C LYS A 42 -2.52 -9.51 3.10
N HIS A 43 -2.85 -8.91 1.96
CA HIS A 43 -2.85 -9.58 0.66
C HIS A 43 -1.49 -10.18 0.31
N LEU A 44 -0.39 -9.46 0.57
CA LEU A 44 0.97 -9.99 0.37
C LEU A 44 1.18 -11.30 1.14
N THR A 45 0.82 -11.31 2.43
CA THR A 45 0.89 -12.52 3.26
C THR A 45 -0.06 -13.62 2.79
N GLU A 46 -1.30 -13.29 2.44
CA GLU A 46 -2.28 -14.25 1.92
C GLU A 46 -1.82 -14.90 0.61
N GLN A 47 -1.15 -14.14 -0.24
CA GLN A 47 -0.55 -14.69 -1.46
C GLN A 47 0.70 -15.54 -1.16
N GLY A 48 1.28 -15.48 0.03
CA GLY A 48 2.52 -16.20 0.37
C GLY A 48 3.78 -15.42 -0.01
N VAL A 49 3.70 -14.09 -0.12
CA VAL A 49 4.87 -13.23 -0.30
C VAL A 49 5.59 -13.09 1.03
N VAL A 50 6.92 -13.24 1.02
CA VAL A 50 7.77 -13.18 2.22
C VAL A 50 8.82 -12.08 2.05
N GLU A 51 8.99 -11.25 3.07
CA GLU A 51 10.15 -10.34 3.18
C GLU A 51 11.19 -10.95 4.12
N TYR A 52 12.38 -11.21 3.60
CA TYR A 52 13.55 -11.56 4.39
C TYR A 52 14.36 -10.30 4.68
N GLY A 53 14.58 -9.99 5.95
CA GLY A 53 15.35 -8.81 6.34
C GLY A 53 16.14 -9.02 7.61
N ALA A 54 16.84 -7.98 8.03
CA ALA A 54 17.61 -7.96 9.26
C ALA A 54 17.23 -6.78 10.14
N PHE A 55 17.16 -6.96 11.46
CA PHE A 55 16.78 -5.89 12.40
C PHE A 55 17.70 -4.65 12.32
N TRP A 56 18.99 -4.84 12.00
CA TRP A 56 19.98 -3.76 11.88
C TRP A 56 20.02 -3.12 10.48
N CYS A 57 19.34 -3.69 9.49
CA CYS A 57 19.43 -3.25 8.10
C CYS A 57 18.61 -1.97 7.85
N ASN A 58 19.27 -0.90 7.39
CA ASN A 58 18.62 0.40 7.15
C ASN A 58 17.55 0.36 6.06
N HIS A 59 17.76 -0.41 4.99
CA HIS A 59 16.75 -0.60 3.94
C HIS A 59 15.51 -1.34 4.44
N CYS A 60 15.70 -2.31 5.34
CA CYS A 60 14.64 -3.08 5.97
C CYS A 60 13.82 -2.19 6.91
N LYS A 61 14.49 -1.33 7.69
CA LYS A 61 13.82 -0.29 8.49
C LYS A 61 13.00 0.64 7.60
N LYS A 62 13.55 1.10 6.48
CA LYS A 62 12.82 1.94 5.52
C LYS A 62 11.57 1.24 4.96
N GLN A 63 11.68 -0.04 4.58
CA GLN A 63 10.53 -0.82 4.13
C GLN A 63 9.43 -0.93 5.21
N LYS A 64 9.85 -1.18 6.46
CA LYS A 64 8.96 -1.24 7.62
C LYS A 64 8.26 0.10 7.89
N GLU A 65 9.02 1.19 7.86
CA GLU A 65 8.53 2.55 8.08
C GLU A 65 7.50 2.97 7.03
N MET A 66 7.68 2.54 5.76
CA MET A 66 6.69 2.80 4.72
C MET A 66 5.32 2.28 5.18
N PHE A 67 5.23 0.97 5.50
CA PHE A 67 3.98 0.33 5.93
C PHE A 67 3.48 0.77 7.32
N GLY A 68 4.34 1.35 8.16
CA GLY A 68 3.98 1.73 9.52
C GLY A 68 3.40 0.55 10.31
N SER A 69 2.25 0.74 10.94
CA SER A 69 1.57 -0.33 11.69
C SER A 69 1.07 -1.48 10.82
N ALA A 70 0.85 -1.27 9.52
CA ALA A 70 0.42 -2.33 8.61
C ALA A 70 1.52 -3.39 8.40
N PHE A 71 2.78 -3.08 8.71
CA PHE A 71 3.88 -4.04 8.56
C PHE A 71 3.68 -5.30 9.41
N GLN A 72 2.94 -5.21 10.52
CA GLN A 72 2.61 -6.37 11.35
C GLN A 72 1.88 -7.50 10.60
N TYR A 73 1.24 -7.17 9.48
CA TYR A 73 0.55 -8.15 8.62
C TYR A 73 1.46 -8.78 7.57
N ILE A 74 2.68 -8.26 7.36
CA ILE A 74 3.63 -8.82 6.39
C ILE A 74 4.32 -10.04 7.00
N THR A 75 4.41 -11.12 6.22
CA THR A 75 5.22 -12.28 6.57
C THR A 75 6.69 -11.91 6.47
N TYR A 76 7.28 -11.54 7.61
CA TYR A 76 8.68 -11.15 7.74
C TYR A 76 9.51 -12.27 8.37
N ILE A 77 10.65 -12.60 7.77
CA ILE A 77 11.63 -13.53 8.34
C ILE A 77 12.89 -12.76 8.76
N GLU A 78 13.13 -12.75 10.07
CA GLU A 78 14.40 -12.26 10.63
C GLU A 78 15.54 -13.18 10.17
N SER A 79 16.42 -12.59 9.39
CA SER A 79 17.48 -13.30 8.68
C SER A 79 18.84 -13.13 9.35
N SER A 80 18.97 -12.26 10.36
CA SER A 80 20.21 -12.09 11.11
C SER A 80 20.24 -12.91 12.39
N THR A 81 21.41 -13.40 12.77
CA THR A 81 21.67 -13.86 14.15
C THR A 81 21.54 -12.68 15.13
N PRO A 82 21.25 -12.93 16.42
CA PRO A 82 21.07 -11.86 17.41
C PRO A 82 22.28 -10.92 17.57
N ASP A 83 23.49 -11.43 17.34
CA ASP A 83 24.73 -10.65 17.39
C ASP A 83 25.00 -9.82 16.11
N GLY A 84 24.14 -9.94 15.09
CA GLY A 84 24.26 -9.20 13.83
C GLY A 84 25.32 -9.72 12.86
N LYS A 85 26.04 -10.81 13.19
CA LYS A 85 27.24 -11.24 12.46
C LYS A 85 27.01 -12.38 11.48
N GLY A 86 25.90 -13.09 11.61
CA GLY A 86 25.56 -14.26 10.82
C GLY A 86 24.17 -14.19 10.24
N GLN A 87 23.88 -15.14 9.35
CA GLN A 87 22.56 -15.36 8.79
C GLN A 87 21.89 -16.57 9.46
N THR A 88 20.58 -16.52 9.65
CA THR A 88 19.79 -17.65 10.19
C THR A 88 19.72 -18.80 9.18
N GLU A 89 19.53 -20.03 9.66
CA GLU A 89 19.43 -21.20 8.77
C GLU A 89 18.26 -21.10 7.79
N ALA A 90 17.14 -20.49 8.20
CA ALA A 90 16.00 -20.24 7.32
C ALA A 90 16.37 -19.36 6.12
N ALA A 91 17.15 -18.29 6.34
CA ALA A 91 17.59 -17.39 5.28
C ALA A 91 18.68 -18.01 4.41
N LYS A 92 19.58 -18.83 4.98
CA LYS A 92 20.56 -19.61 4.21
C LYS A 92 19.89 -20.66 3.32
N ALA A 93 18.94 -21.42 3.85
CA ALA A 93 18.17 -22.42 3.10
C ALA A 93 17.37 -21.77 1.96
N ALA A 94 16.87 -20.55 2.19
CA ALA A 94 16.23 -19.74 1.15
C ALA A 94 17.24 -19.04 0.21
N ASN A 95 18.55 -19.24 0.36
CA ASN A 95 19.61 -18.61 -0.44
C ASN A 95 19.46 -17.07 -0.52
N ILE A 96 19.28 -16.42 0.64
CA ILE A 96 19.14 -14.96 0.73
C ILE A 96 20.53 -14.31 0.69
N THR A 97 20.77 -13.48 -0.32
CA THR A 97 22.09 -12.86 -0.56
C THR A 97 22.14 -11.36 -0.20
N GLY A 98 21.00 -10.76 0.14
CA GLY A 98 20.89 -9.34 0.47
C GLY A 98 19.58 -9.00 1.18
N TYR A 99 19.50 -7.80 1.75
CA TYR A 99 18.35 -7.37 2.55
C TYR A 99 17.83 -5.97 2.15
N PRO A 100 16.50 -5.73 2.21
CA PRO A 100 15.48 -6.78 2.28
C PRO A 100 15.46 -7.59 0.97
N THR A 101 14.95 -8.81 1.02
CA THR A 101 14.64 -9.59 -0.18
C THR A 101 13.19 -10.03 -0.11
N TRP A 102 12.41 -9.63 -1.12
CA TRP A 102 11.05 -10.08 -1.34
C TRP A 102 11.05 -11.36 -2.16
N VAL A 103 10.40 -12.40 -1.67
CA VAL A 103 10.23 -13.69 -2.37
C VAL A 103 8.74 -13.89 -2.63
N PHE A 104 8.41 -14.16 -3.89
CA PHE A 104 7.05 -14.35 -4.36
C PHE A 104 6.75 -15.84 -4.56
N PRO A 105 5.47 -16.25 -4.58
CA PRO A 105 5.06 -17.65 -4.71
C PRO A 105 5.46 -18.31 -6.02
N ASP A 106 5.66 -17.50 -7.08
CA ASP A 106 6.16 -17.94 -8.36
C ASP A 106 7.68 -18.18 -8.37
N GLY A 107 8.35 -18.05 -7.21
CA GLY A 107 9.79 -18.17 -7.05
C GLY A 107 10.56 -16.92 -7.47
N SER A 108 9.90 -15.90 -8.03
CA SER A 108 10.57 -14.65 -8.39
C SER A 108 10.97 -13.87 -7.15
N ARG A 109 12.07 -13.12 -7.25
CA ARG A 109 12.70 -12.44 -6.11
C ARG A 109 13.09 -11.03 -6.48
N VAL A 110 12.96 -10.11 -5.53
CA VAL A 110 13.40 -8.73 -5.66
C VAL A 110 14.23 -8.36 -4.45
N VAL A 111 15.47 -7.96 -4.67
CA VAL A 111 16.36 -7.46 -3.60
C VAL A 111 16.21 -5.95 -3.50
N GLY A 112 16.05 -5.45 -2.28
CA GLY A 112 15.92 -4.03 -1.97
C GLY A 112 14.49 -3.60 -1.63
N VAL A 113 14.38 -2.32 -1.29
CA VAL A 113 13.10 -1.68 -0.94
C VAL A 113 12.17 -1.67 -2.16
N MET A 114 10.92 -2.06 -1.95
CA MET A 114 9.86 -2.00 -2.96
C MET A 114 8.79 -0.97 -2.56
N THR A 115 8.37 -0.19 -3.55
CA THR A 115 7.21 0.72 -3.43
C THR A 115 5.90 -0.05 -3.32
N TYR A 116 4.86 0.61 -2.84
CA TYR A 116 3.52 0.02 -2.76
C TYR A 116 2.99 -0.37 -4.13
N GLU A 117 3.24 0.46 -5.15
CA GLU A 117 2.82 0.23 -6.51
C GLU A 117 3.48 -1.02 -7.09
N GLN A 118 4.78 -1.19 -6.83
CA GLN A 118 5.52 -2.40 -7.25
C GLN A 118 5.01 -3.65 -6.53
N LEU A 119 4.78 -3.57 -5.22
CA LEU A 119 4.25 -4.69 -4.43
C LEU A 119 2.83 -5.06 -4.86
N ALA A 120 1.97 -4.06 -5.06
CA ALA A 120 0.60 -4.25 -5.52
C ALA A 120 0.56 -4.85 -6.93
N GLN A 121 1.34 -4.30 -7.86
CA GLN A 121 1.42 -4.83 -9.23
C GLN A 121 1.90 -6.28 -9.24
N LYS A 122 2.97 -6.59 -8.50
CA LYS A 122 3.59 -7.92 -8.51
C LYS A 122 2.74 -8.96 -7.78
N SER A 123 2.01 -8.56 -6.75
CA SER A 123 1.05 -9.42 -6.04
C SER A 123 -0.35 -9.42 -6.64
N ARG A 124 -0.60 -8.64 -7.71
CA ARG A 124 -1.92 -8.43 -8.33
C ARG A 124 -2.98 -7.93 -7.33
N TYR A 125 -2.58 -7.11 -6.37
CA TYR A 125 -3.48 -6.47 -5.43
C TYR A 125 -4.30 -5.39 -6.13
N GLN A 126 -5.61 -5.40 -5.91
CA GLN A 126 -6.53 -4.33 -6.32
C GLN A 126 -7.15 -3.75 -5.04
N PRO A 127 -6.96 -2.46 -4.74
CA PRO A 127 -7.59 -1.85 -3.58
C PRO A 127 -9.11 -1.98 -3.72
N THR A 128 -9.75 -2.63 -2.76
CA THR A 128 -11.21 -2.69 -2.76
C THR A 128 -11.74 -1.33 -2.37
N THR A 129 -12.30 -0.58 -3.32
CA THR A 129 -13.13 0.58 -3.01
C THR A 129 -14.35 0.08 -2.24
N LYS A 130 -14.39 0.32 -0.93
CA LYS A 130 -15.62 0.23 -0.15
C LYS A 130 -16.43 1.51 -0.31
#